data_AF-A0A2G2JD45-F1
#
_entry.id   AF-A0A2G2JD45-F1
#
_cell.length_a   1.000
_cell.length_b   1.000
_cell.length_c   1.000
_cell.angle_alpha   90.00
_cell.angle_beta   90.00
_cell.angle_gamma   90.00
#
_symmetry.space_group_name_H-M   'P 1'
#
loop_
_entity.id
_entity.type
_entity.pdbx_description
1 polymer ?
#
loop_
_entity_poly.entity_id
_entity_poly.type
_entity_poly.pdbx_seq_one_letter_code
_entity_poly.pdbx_strand_id
1 'polypeptide(L)'
;MSANKSRFDKNRVTKNSKNNNSTHKGSKNKDSTNKKVSSHWGTTIFGLFFLLPAIVLLVMGPLDTLRIHFMTSTWDQVPAQLNDIQVESHYGDDSTTYSLSSSYTYQYFGTSYKGSRVGYDTSNDNIGDWHSETASDIRRAASSGQLTVWVNGDNPSESYLVRDVRLYKMFFTLIFVLVFGGVGVGVMLFGLHSSKKATHDNGIVYSGQNYKHWVLGFMAFIFTAISLPAVLAIPSEMASGNPAILVVIVFPLIGAGLGFGAYKSLKNWRYYGPTPLLMNPCPGKNNGQVGGEITIAHSRLRANWSVTLQCIRKVQGSGKNSSSRESVLWQRKTTPEIREVGNKTLARFVFEPDENLPASYRKGRTSVFWRLTLVGPQAPVKLERHFVLPVEEGTTQSTLALSEAHVQQVTKEELVDARESMNSQLDIQEKNGEMYIASDAGRNLSMSLGMAFMGFVFSGVGIFLFHQAAKEGAMLYFMGVVFSLFGVPMVMGGIFMLGRSLETTISDGVVHTKRAWFGRALWRRKVSFNSADQIILKKSGSMTSGTKTTEFFNIDLKDASGASRKVRIAEGLDNREAGELLVERLKALLVSDELF
;
A
#
# COMPACT_ATOMS: atom_id res chain seq x y z
N MET A 1 -30.79 62.99 40.32
CA MET A 1 -31.87 63.33 41.26
C MET A 1 -33.09 63.74 40.45
N SER A 2 -34.20 63.02 40.66
CA SER A 2 -35.59 63.29 40.26
C SER A 2 -36.00 63.37 38.78
N ALA A 3 -37.05 62.59 38.49
CA ALA A 3 -38.25 62.91 37.69
C ALA A 3 -38.41 62.11 36.38
N ASN A 4 -39.59 61.70 35.93
CA ASN A 4 -40.89 61.40 36.53
C ASN A 4 -41.68 60.68 35.40
N LYS A 5 -42.52 59.71 35.73
CA LYS A 5 -43.39 58.99 34.79
C LYS A 5 -44.65 59.83 34.46
N SER A 6 -45.11 59.78 33.22
CA SER A 6 -46.55 59.79 32.83
C SER A 6 -46.63 59.08 31.47
N ARG A 7 -47.36 57.96 31.22
CA ARG A 7 -48.77 57.57 31.40
C ARG A 7 -49.75 58.48 30.64
N PHE A 8 -50.36 57.94 29.59
CA PHE A 8 -51.80 57.98 29.19
C PHE A 8 -51.88 57.38 27.77
N ASP A 9 -52.38 56.18 27.50
CA ASP A 9 -53.63 55.48 27.81
C ASP A 9 -54.79 55.78 26.82
N LYS A 10 -55.47 54.69 26.44
CA LYS A 10 -56.79 54.56 25.78
C LYS A 10 -56.87 54.67 24.25
N ASN A 11 -57.15 53.53 23.59
CA ASN A 11 -58.55 53.17 23.42
C ASN A 11 -58.79 51.69 23.09
N ARG A 12 -59.96 51.27 23.56
CA ARG A 12 -60.54 49.93 23.73
C ARG A 12 -61.69 49.78 22.73
N VAL A 13 -62.00 48.55 22.31
CA VAL A 13 -63.32 47.96 21.89
C VAL A 13 -62.99 46.73 21.00
N THR A 14 -62.93 45.49 21.53
CA THR A 14 -63.99 44.45 21.65
C THR A 14 -64.74 44.18 20.33
N LYS A 15 -64.96 42.95 19.80
CA LYS A 15 -65.16 41.61 20.41
C LYS A 15 -65.30 40.54 19.29
N ASN A 16 -64.98 39.27 19.61
CA ASN A 16 -65.50 37.99 19.07
C ASN A 16 -65.23 37.60 17.58
N SER A 17 -64.98 36.35 17.17
CA SER A 17 -65.07 35.00 17.78
C SER A 17 -64.25 33.97 16.97
N LYS A 18 -63.50 33.12 17.70
CA LYS A 18 -63.08 31.70 17.50
C LYS A 18 -62.57 31.12 16.15
N ASN A 19 -61.42 30.43 16.33
CA ASN A 19 -60.93 29.16 15.74
C ASN A 19 -60.62 29.07 14.24
N ASN A 20 -59.34 28.86 13.90
CA ASN A 20 -58.87 27.53 13.45
C ASN A 20 -57.34 27.47 13.24
N ASN A 21 -56.86 26.23 13.30
CA ASN A 21 -55.48 25.74 13.38
C ASN A 21 -54.50 26.14 12.25
N SER A 22 -53.22 25.98 12.62
CA SER A 22 -52.07 25.56 11.79
C SER A 22 -51.29 26.62 11.01
N THR A 23 -50.03 26.83 11.43
CA THR A 23 -48.79 26.57 10.68
C THR A 23 -47.64 27.43 11.24
N HIS A 24 -46.79 26.80 12.05
CA HIS A 24 -45.55 27.42 12.50
C HIS A 24 -44.56 27.49 11.32
N LYS A 25 -44.20 28.72 10.94
CA LYS A 25 -43.17 29.06 9.96
C LYS A 25 -41.86 28.31 10.23
N GLY A 26 -41.41 27.57 9.21
CA GLY A 26 -40.10 26.93 9.17
C GLY A 26 -38.97 27.95 9.20
N SER A 27 -38.09 27.80 10.20
CA SER A 27 -36.73 28.34 10.19
C SER A 27 -35.90 27.52 9.20
N LYS A 28 -35.39 28.19 8.16
CA LYS A 28 -34.47 27.60 7.16
C LYS A 28 -33.15 27.26 7.85
N ASN A 29 -32.99 26.00 8.26
CA ASN A 29 -31.67 25.44 8.56
C ASN A 29 -30.95 25.18 7.23
N LYS A 30 -29.79 25.81 7.04
CA LYS A 30 -28.89 25.55 5.91
C LYS A 30 -28.33 24.13 6.08
N ASP A 31 -28.96 23.16 5.44
CA ASP A 31 -28.32 21.89 5.14
C ASP A 31 -27.13 22.17 4.22
N SER A 32 -25.92 22.09 4.78
CA SER A 32 -24.71 21.89 4.00
C SER A 32 -24.77 20.48 3.44
N THR A 33 -25.48 20.30 2.33
CA THR A 33 -25.43 19.09 1.51
C THR A 33 -24.00 18.92 1.03
N ASN A 34 -23.23 18.12 1.76
CA ASN A 34 -21.91 17.66 1.35
C ASN A 34 -22.15 16.79 0.12
N LYS A 35 -22.01 17.37 -1.07
CA LYS A 35 -22.17 16.68 -2.36
C LYS A 35 -21.25 15.46 -2.32
N LYS A 36 -21.82 14.27 -2.16
CA LYS A 36 -21.13 12.99 -2.39
C LYS A 36 -20.64 13.04 -3.84
N VAL A 37 -19.38 13.41 -4.04
CA VAL A 37 -18.70 13.23 -5.33
C VAL A 37 -18.78 11.73 -5.58
N SER A 38 -19.61 11.35 -6.54
CA SER A 38 -19.84 9.96 -6.87
C SER A 38 -18.49 9.35 -7.28
N SER A 39 -18.16 8.19 -6.70
CA SER A 39 -16.85 7.51 -6.77
C SER A 39 -16.24 7.37 -8.17
N HIS A 40 -17.03 7.51 -9.23
CA HIS A 40 -16.61 7.43 -10.62
C HIS A 40 -15.76 8.63 -11.06
N TRP A 41 -16.05 9.85 -10.60
CA TRP A 41 -15.31 11.04 -11.05
C TRP A 41 -13.83 10.97 -10.69
N GLY A 42 -13.49 10.43 -9.51
CA GLY A 42 -12.10 10.27 -9.09
C GLY A 42 -11.32 9.27 -9.94
N THR A 43 -11.95 8.17 -10.35
CA THR A 43 -11.32 7.16 -11.22
C THR A 43 -11.23 7.62 -12.67
N THR A 44 -12.24 8.35 -13.16
CA THR A 44 -12.23 8.97 -14.49
C THR A 44 -11.12 10.01 -14.61
N ILE A 45 -11.01 10.95 -13.65
CA ILE A 45 -9.97 11.98 -13.66
C ILE A 45 -8.58 11.34 -13.56
N PHE A 46 -8.41 10.35 -12.68
CA PHE A 46 -7.14 9.65 -12.54
C PHE A 46 -6.76 8.91 -13.83
N GLY A 47 -7.69 8.19 -14.45
CA GLY A 47 -7.44 7.54 -15.74
C GLY A 47 -7.07 8.53 -16.85
N LEU A 48 -7.68 9.72 -16.86
CA LEU A 48 -7.46 10.74 -17.89
C LEU A 48 -6.02 11.29 -17.83
N PHE A 49 -5.45 11.37 -16.62
CA PHE A 49 -4.07 11.80 -16.38
C PHE A 49 -3.04 10.90 -17.06
N PHE A 50 -3.33 9.60 -17.21
CA PHE A 50 -2.45 8.67 -17.92
C PHE A 50 -2.79 8.56 -19.41
N LEU A 51 -4.08 8.67 -19.77
CA LEU A 51 -4.53 8.54 -21.16
C LEU A 51 -4.11 9.73 -22.04
N LEU A 52 -4.22 10.96 -21.53
CA LEU A 52 -3.92 12.15 -22.34
C LEU A 52 -2.46 12.21 -22.80
N PRO A 53 -1.44 12.04 -21.92
CA PRO A 53 -0.05 12.00 -22.36
C PRO A 53 0.22 10.88 -23.36
N ALA A 54 -0.41 9.70 -23.18
CA ALA A 54 -0.26 8.59 -24.11
C ALA A 54 -0.81 8.90 -25.51
N ILE A 55 -1.97 9.57 -25.59
CA ILE A 55 -2.54 10.03 -26.87
C ILE A 55 -1.64 11.07 -27.51
N VAL A 56 -1.16 12.07 -26.75
CA VAL A 56 -0.26 13.10 -27.28
C VAL A 56 1.02 12.48 -27.83
N LEU A 57 1.62 11.55 -27.10
CA LEU A 57 2.85 10.85 -27.48
C LEU A 57 2.64 9.93 -28.70
N LEU A 58 1.46 9.29 -28.83
CA LEU A 58 1.10 8.51 -30.02
C LEU A 58 0.92 9.40 -31.25
N VAL A 59 0.23 10.53 -31.09
CA VAL A 59 -0.09 11.45 -32.19
C VAL A 59 1.15 12.18 -32.67
N MET A 60 1.97 12.73 -31.76
CA MET A 60 3.17 13.51 -32.12
C MET A 60 4.41 12.67 -32.43
N GLY A 61 4.36 11.36 -32.19
CA GLY A 61 5.44 10.45 -32.55
C GLY A 61 5.03 9.53 -33.71
N PRO A 62 4.69 8.25 -33.44
CA PRO A 62 4.49 7.24 -34.49
C PRO A 62 3.49 7.62 -35.58
N LEU A 63 2.35 8.24 -35.21
CA LEU A 63 1.33 8.59 -36.20
C LEU A 63 1.77 9.75 -37.09
N ASP A 64 2.46 10.75 -36.56
CA ASP A 64 2.98 11.87 -37.35
C ASP A 64 4.09 11.39 -38.31
N THR A 65 5.03 10.57 -37.83
CA THR A 65 6.06 9.96 -38.69
C THR A 65 5.44 9.17 -39.84
N LEU A 66 4.43 8.33 -39.57
CA LEU A 66 3.75 7.56 -40.61
C LEU A 66 2.99 8.48 -41.59
N ARG A 67 2.28 9.48 -41.07
CA ARG A 67 1.57 10.47 -41.90
C ARG A 67 2.53 11.15 -42.87
N ILE A 68 3.66 11.68 -42.38
CA ILE A 68 4.66 12.36 -43.22
C ILE A 68 5.27 11.36 -44.22
N HIS A 69 5.55 10.13 -43.80
CA HIS A 69 6.08 9.11 -44.70
C HIS A 69 5.15 8.79 -45.87
N PHE A 70 3.84 8.68 -45.62
CA PHE A 70 2.83 8.51 -46.67
C PHE A 70 2.69 9.76 -47.55
N MET A 71 2.63 10.96 -46.97
CA MET A 71 2.50 12.22 -47.73
C MET A 71 3.71 12.50 -48.63
N THR A 72 4.90 12.05 -48.21
CA THR A 72 6.13 12.21 -48.99
C THR A 72 6.28 11.16 -50.09
N SER A 73 5.40 10.15 -50.18
CA SER A 73 5.52 9.02 -51.15
C SER A 73 5.56 9.41 -52.61
N THR A 74 4.95 10.54 -52.96
CA THR A 74 4.88 11.07 -54.33
C THR A 74 5.93 12.14 -54.62
N TRP A 75 6.85 12.40 -53.70
CA TRP A 75 7.87 13.44 -53.89
C TRP A 75 8.95 13.01 -54.87
N ASP A 76 9.48 13.98 -55.60
CA ASP A 76 10.53 13.74 -56.60
C ASP A 76 11.90 13.69 -55.94
N GLN A 77 12.78 12.83 -56.45
CA GLN A 77 14.16 12.73 -55.99
C GLN A 77 15.08 13.48 -56.95
N VAL A 78 15.79 14.50 -56.45
CA VAL A 78 16.73 15.32 -57.25
C VAL A 78 18.13 15.35 -56.63
N PRO A 79 19.20 15.58 -57.42
CA PRO A 79 20.55 15.75 -56.89
C PRO A 79 20.65 16.95 -55.94
N ALA A 80 21.41 16.80 -54.86
CA ALA A 80 21.65 17.84 -53.87
C ALA A 80 23.14 18.01 -53.56
N GLN A 81 23.53 19.23 -53.18
CA GLN A 81 24.86 19.55 -52.69
C GLN A 81 24.78 19.77 -51.17
N LEU A 82 25.60 19.02 -50.43
CA LEU A 82 25.70 19.16 -48.98
C LEU A 82 26.54 20.39 -48.64
N ASN A 83 26.01 21.27 -47.78
CA ASN A 83 26.76 22.40 -47.25
C ASN A 83 27.37 22.05 -45.90
N ASP A 84 26.57 21.48 -44.98
CA ASP A 84 27.02 21.04 -43.65
C ASP A 84 26.13 19.91 -43.09
N ILE A 85 26.71 19.05 -42.25
CA ILE A 85 25.98 18.09 -41.42
C ILE A 85 26.73 17.78 -40.13
N GLN A 86 26.07 17.99 -39.01
CA GLN A 86 26.61 17.81 -37.67
C GLN A 86 25.67 16.99 -36.79
N VAL A 87 26.26 16.11 -35.98
CA VAL A 87 25.56 15.42 -34.89
C VAL A 87 25.74 16.29 -33.65
N GLU A 88 24.69 16.94 -33.21
CA GLU A 88 24.72 17.77 -32.01
C GLU A 88 24.46 16.91 -30.78
N SER A 89 25.30 17.06 -29.75
CA SER A 89 25.15 16.39 -28.46
C SER A 89 24.62 17.37 -27.43
N HIS A 90 23.52 17.01 -26.80
CA HIS A 90 22.82 17.80 -25.79
C HIS A 90 22.95 17.11 -24.44
N TYR A 91 23.76 17.67 -23.56
CA TYR A 91 24.04 17.13 -22.24
C TYR A 91 22.94 17.55 -21.25
N GLY A 92 22.24 16.57 -20.68
CA GLY A 92 21.29 16.78 -19.58
C GLY A 92 21.77 16.13 -18.29
N ASP A 93 21.11 16.46 -17.18
CA ASP A 93 21.43 15.93 -15.84
C ASP A 93 21.32 14.39 -15.75
N ASP A 94 20.40 13.80 -16.53
CA ASP A 94 20.09 12.36 -16.48
C ASP A 94 20.63 11.56 -17.68
N SER A 95 20.85 12.21 -18.85
CA SER A 95 21.37 11.54 -20.05
C SER A 95 21.80 12.53 -21.15
N THR A 96 22.71 12.10 -22.02
CA THR A 96 23.04 12.81 -23.27
C THR A 96 22.04 12.44 -24.36
N THR A 97 21.50 13.44 -25.05
CA THR A 97 20.63 13.25 -26.23
C THR A 97 21.30 13.79 -27.49
N TYR A 98 20.92 13.28 -28.65
CA TYR A 98 21.53 13.61 -29.93
C TYR A 98 20.48 14.17 -30.89
N SER A 99 20.93 15.02 -31.81
CA SER A 99 20.11 15.53 -32.91
C SER A 99 20.98 15.75 -34.15
N LEU A 100 20.34 15.86 -35.31
CA LEU A 100 21.04 16.15 -36.57
C LEU A 100 20.71 17.55 -37.05
N SER A 101 21.76 18.33 -37.29
CA SER A 101 21.69 19.64 -37.93
C SER A 101 22.34 19.55 -39.30
N SER A 102 21.66 20.01 -40.34
CA SER A 102 22.19 19.97 -41.71
C SER A 102 21.77 21.20 -42.51
N SER A 103 22.56 21.53 -43.52
CA SER A 103 22.28 22.54 -44.53
C SER A 103 22.69 21.99 -45.90
N TYR A 104 21.83 22.13 -46.90
CA TYR A 104 22.09 21.66 -48.25
C TYR A 104 21.36 22.53 -49.28
N THR A 105 21.83 22.46 -50.53
CA THR A 105 21.26 23.16 -51.67
C THR A 105 20.86 22.18 -52.78
N TYR A 106 19.79 22.49 -53.49
CA TYR A 106 19.30 21.66 -54.60
C TYR A 106 18.63 22.53 -55.65
N GLN A 107 18.48 22.00 -56.86
CA GLN A 107 17.77 22.67 -57.95
C GLN A 107 16.52 21.89 -58.31
N TYR A 108 15.40 22.59 -58.43
CA TYR A 108 14.12 22.04 -58.87
C TYR A 108 13.55 22.96 -59.97
N PHE A 109 13.31 22.40 -61.16
CA PHE A 109 12.93 23.15 -62.37
C PHE A 109 13.77 24.43 -62.63
N GLY A 110 15.08 24.34 -62.45
CA GLY A 110 16.02 25.45 -62.70
C GLY A 110 16.07 26.53 -61.60
N THR A 111 15.28 26.41 -60.54
CA THR A 111 15.34 27.30 -59.37
C THR A 111 16.14 26.65 -58.24
N SER A 112 17.02 27.42 -57.61
CA SER A 112 17.86 26.94 -56.51
C SER A 112 17.16 27.13 -55.16
N TYR A 113 17.13 26.08 -54.35
CA TYR A 113 16.51 26.03 -53.02
C TYR A 113 17.52 25.61 -51.96
N LYS A 114 17.21 25.96 -50.70
CA LYS A 114 17.97 25.56 -49.52
C LYS A 114 17.09 24.74 -48.60
N GLY A 115 17.61 23.63 -48.10
CA GLY A 115 16.94 22.79 -47.13
C GLY A 115 17.83 22.52 -45.91
N SER A 116 17.19 22.18 -44.80
CA SER A 116 17.88 21.83 -43.54
C SER A 116 17.36 20.56 -42.88
N ARG A 117 16.22 20.01 -43.34
CA ARG A 117 15.61 18.82 -42.75
C ARG A 117 16.33 17.58 -43.25
N VAL A 118 16.83 16.77 -42.32
CA VAL A 118 17.47 15.49 -42.61
C VAL A 118 16.41 14.41 -42.82
N GLY A 119 15.56 14.16 -41.82
CA GLY A 119 14.48 13.18 -41.90
C GLY A 119 13.22 13.64 -41.17
N TYR A 120 12.32 12.71 -40.86
CA TYR A 120 11.04 13.01 -40.22
C TYR A 120 11.19 13.46 -38.76
N ASP A 121 12.18 12.91 -38.06
CA ASP A 121 12.45 13.20 -36.66
C ASP A 121 13.38 14.42 -36.51
N THR A 122 12.87 15.51 -35.93
CA THR A 122 13.67 16.72 -35.61
C THR A 122 13.90 16.90 -34.11
N SER A 123 13.34 16.03 -33.27
CA SER A 123 13.52 16.07 -31.82
C SER A 123 14.78 15.34 -31.39
N ASN A 124 15.41 15.85 -30.33
CA ASN A 124 16.60 15.24 -29.76
C ASN A 124 16.24 13.95 -29.03
N ASP A 125 17.01 12.89 -29.23
CA ASP A 125 16.83 11.63 -28.52
C ASP A 125 18.14 10.84 -28.40
N ASN A 126 18.15 9.84 -27.53
CA ASN A 126 19.27 8.92 -27.31
C ASN A 126 18.90 7.48 -27.70
N ILE A 127 18.05 7.33 -28.74
CA ILE A 127 17.44 6.05 -29.10
C ILE A 127 18.19 5.45 -30.29
N GLY A 128 19.17 4.59 -29.98
CA GLY A 128 20.02 3.88 -30.94
C GLY A 128 21.02 4.80 -31.65
N ASP A 129 21.72 4.23 -32.64
CA ASP A 129 22.85 4.89 -33.32
C ASP A 129 22.45 5.63 -34.61
N TRP A 130 21.14 5.80 -34.86
CA TRP A 130 20.62 6.34 -36.12
C TRP A 130 21.23 7.69 -36.50
N HIS A 131 21.50 8.57 -35.54
CA HIS A 131 22.05 9.91 -35.82
C HIS A 131 23.47 9.83 -36.42
N SER A 132 24.36 9.02 -35.83
CA SER A 132 25.74 8.90 -36.28
C SER A 132 25.84 8.12 -37.60
N GLU A 133 25.05 7.05 -37.75
CA GLU A 133 24.95 6.26 -38.98
C GLU A 133 24.45 7.13 -40.15
N THR A 134 23.32 7.82 -39.96
CA THR A 134 22.73 8.66 -41.01
C THR A 134 23.66 9.80 -41.42
N ALA A 135 24.34 10.45 -40.47
CA ALA A 135 25.32 11.48 -40.80
C ALA A 135 26.50 10.92 -41.61
N SER A 136 26.98 9.72 -41.26
CA SER A 136 28.05 9.02 -41.98
C SER A 136 27.64 8.70 -43.42
N ASP A 137 26.42 8.19 -43.62
CA ASP A 137 25.90 7.82 -44.93
C ASP A 137 25.65 9.04 -45.82
N ILE A 138 25.12 10.13 -45.26
CA ILE A 138 24.96 11.40 -45.98
C ILE A 138 26.32 11.96 -46.41
N ARG A 139 27.33 11.95 -45.52
CA ARG A 139 28.70 12.42 -45.88
C ARG A 139 29.31 11.58 -47.00
N ARG A 140 29.07 10.26 -46.97
CA ARG A 140 29.56 9.33 -48.00
C ARG A 140 28.88 9.56 -49.35
N ALA A 141 27.56 9.76 -49.36
CA ALA A 141 26.83 10.07 -50.58
C ALA A 141 27.19 11.45 -51.15
N ALA A 142 27.46 12.43 -50.29
CA ALA A 142 27.91 13.76 -50.71
C ALA A 142 29.30 13.71 -51.35
N SER A 143 30.25 12.97 -50.77
CA SER A 143 31.61 12.87 -51.32
C SER A 143 31.69 12.09 -52.63
N SER A 144 30.76 11.17 -52.87
CA SER A 144 30.63 10.45 -54.15
C SER A 144 29.82 11.20 -55.21
N GLY A 145 29.27 12.38 -54.88
CA GLY A 145 28.40 13.15 -55.78
C GLY A 145 27.04 12.49 -56.05
N GLN A 146 26.63 11.55 -55.19
CA GLN A 146 25.38 10.78 -55.30
C GLN A 146 24.33 11.21 -54.29
N LEU A 147 24.55 12.31 -53.56
CA LEU A 147 23.57 12.83 -52.63
C LEU A 147 22.32 13.30 -53.38
N THR A 148 21.18 12.82 -52.90
CA THR A 148 19.87 13.18 -53.41
C THR A 148 19.00 13.72 -52.30
N VAL A 149 17.98 14.46 -52.67
CA VAL A 149 16.98 15.00 -51.76
C VAL A 149 15.59 14.76 -52.35
N TRP A 150 14.64 14.45 -51.48
CA TRP A 150 13.23 14.35 -51.81
C TRP A 150 12.60 15.74 -51.72
N VAL A 151 11.94 16.19 -52.79
CA VAL A 151 11.35 17.53 -52.91
C VAL A 151 9.86 17.43 -53.17
N ASN A 152 9.10 18.24 -52.46
CA ASN A 152 7.66 18.37 -52.68
C ASN A 152 7.40 19.12 -54.01
N GLY A 153 6.78 18.45 -54.99
CA GLY A 153 6.48 19.07 -56.29
C GLY A 153 5.48 20.24 -56.21
N ASP A 154 4.56 20.20 -55.25
CA ASP A 154 3.58 21.27 -55.03
C ASP A 154 4.17 22.47 -54.26
N ASN A 155 5.18 22.20 -53.41
CA ASN A 155 5.89 23.24 -52.64
C ASN A 155 7.39 22.94 -52.58
N PRO A 156 8.19 23.35 -53.58
CA PRO A 156 9.60 22.99 -53.68
C PRO A 156 10.51 23.55 -52.59
N SER A 157 9.99 24.31 -51.62
CA SER A 157 10.74 24.71 -50.42
C SER A 157 10.78 23.61 -49.34
N GLU A 158 9.91 22.60 -49.45
CA GLU A 158 9.87 21.46 -48.54
C GLU A 158 10.70 20.31 -49.09
N SER A 159 11.68 19.86 -48.29
CA SER A 159 12.59 18.80 -48.70
C SER A 159 13.07 17.94 -47.52
N TYR A 160 13.43 16.69 -47.80
CA TYR A 160 14.06 15.76 -46.85
C TYR A 160 15.23 15.02 -47.50
N LEU A 161 16.36 14.89 -46.80
CA LEU A 161 17.51 14.11 -47.30
C LEU A 161 17.23 12.60 -47.25
N VAL A 162 16.65 12.13 -46.15
CA VAL A 162 16.32 10.73 -45.93
C VAL A 162 14.85 10.57 -45.52
N ARG A 163 14.24 9.48 -45.97
CA ARG A 163 12.84 9.13 -45.72
C ARG A 163 12.69 7.90 -44.83
N ASP A 164 13.70 7.66 -44.01
CA ASP A 164 13.78 6.47 -43.16
C ASP A 164 12.81 6.55 -41.98
N VAL A 165 12.04 5.48 -41.83
CA VAL A 165 11.18 5.28 -40.66
C VAL A 165 12.03 4.63 -39.57
N ARG A 166 12.28 5.35 -38.47
CA ARG A 166 13.01 4.84 -37.30
C ARG A 166 12.17 3.83 -36.52
N LEU A 167 12.02 2.62 -37.05
CA LEU A 167 11.15 1.56 -36.49
C LEU A 167 11.50 1.22 -35.04
N TYR A 168 12.79 1.22 -34.68
CA TYR A 168 13.23 1.01 -33.30
C TYR A 168 12.70 2.09 -32.35
N LYS A 169 12.81 3.37 -32.74
CA LYS A 169 12.25 4.50 -32.00
C LYS A 169 10.72 4.40 -31.90
N MET A 170 10.04 4.09 -32.99
CA MET A 170 8.58 3.90 -32.99
C MET A 170 8.15 2.79 -32.03
N PHE A 171 8.81 1.64 -32.06
CA PHE A 171 8.51 0.52 -31.16
C PHE A 171 8.73 0.91 -29.70
N PHE A 172 9.86 1.57 -29.40
CA PHE A 172 10.17 2.08 -28.07
C PHE A 172 9.07 3.02 -27.57
N THR A 173 8.67 4.01 -28.38
CA THR A 173 7.61 4.97 -28.06
C THR A 173 6.25 4.29 -27.88
N LEU A 174 5.92 3.29 -28.70
CA LEU A 174 4.65 2.54 -28.62
C LEU A 174 4.49 1.76 -27.31
N ILE A 175 5.57 1.29 -26.69
CA ILE A 175 5.50 0.62 -25.38
C ILE A 175 4.91 1.58 -24.34
N PHE A 176 5.35 2.84 -24.33
CA PHE A 176 4.81 3.86 -23.42
C PHE A 176 3.36 4.17 -23.73
N VAL A 177 2.98 4.29 -25.01
CA VAL A 177 1.57 4.48 -25.40
C VAL A 177 0.70 3.35 -24.87
N LEU A 178 1.13 2.09 -25.05
CA LEU A 178 0.36 0.92 -24.62
C LEU A 178 0.24 0.84 -23.09
N VAL A 179 1.34 1.10 -22.38
CA VAL A 179 1.34 1.11 -20.91
C VAL A 179 0.43 2.22 -20.39
N PHE A 180 0.74 3.49 -20.68
CA PHE A 180 0.03 4.65 -20.14
C PHE A 180 -1.41 4.75 -20.65
N GLY A 181 -1.64 4.47 -21.95
CA GLY A 181 -2.98 4.44 -22.54
C GLY A 181 -3.82 3.29 -21.98
N GLY A 182 -3.23 2.10 -21.85
CA GLY A 182 -3.87 0.93 -21.24
C GLY A 182 -4.24 1.16 -19.77
N VAL A 183 -3.35 1.80 -18.99
CA VAL A 183 -3.64 2.26 -17.61
C VAL A 183 -4.88 3.15 -17.61
N GLY A 184 -4.86 4.19 -18.42
CA GLY A 184 -5.90 5.21 -18.42
C GLY A 184 -7.27 4.64 -18.75
N VAL A 185 -7.36 3.86 -19.84
CA VAL A 185 -8.60 3.18 -20.24
C VAL A 185 -9.03 2.15 -19.20
N GLY A 186 -8.11 1.34 -18.70
CA GLY A 186 -8.40 0.29 -17.72
C GLY A 186 -8.99 0.84 -16.42
N VAL A 187 -8.42 1.91 -15.87
CA VAL A 187 -8.95 2.58 -14.66
C VAL A 187 -10.33 3.17 -14.93
N MET A 188 -10.55 3.80 -16.09
CA MET A 188 -11.85 4.37 -16.44
C MET A 188 -12.94 3.30 -16.57
N LEU A 189 -12.67 2.22 -17.31
CA LEU A 189 -13.61 1.09 -17.48
C LEU A 189 -13.92 0.41 -16.14
N PHE A 190 -12.93 0.34 -15.26
CA PHE A 190 -13.07 -0.17 -13.91
C PHE A 190 -13.96 0.72 -13.03
N GLY A 191 -13.76 2.04 -13.06
CA GLY A 191 -14.58 3.01 -12.33
C GLY A 191 -16.06 2.92 -12.70
N LEU A 192 -16.34 2.68 -13.99
CA LEU A 192 -17.70 2.50 -14.51
C LEU A 192 -18.35 1.19 -14.05
N HIS A 193 -17.60 0.09 -13.95
CA HIS A 193 -18.11 -1.21 -13.49
C HIS A 193 -18.26 -1.30 -11.96
N SER A 194 -17.40 -0.64 -11.20
CA SER A 194 -17.40 -0.72 -9.73
C SER A 194 -18.54 0.07 -9.08
N SER A 195 -19.08 1.09 -9.77
CA SER A 195 -20.19 1.91 -9.28
C SER A 195 -21.50 1.12 -9.03
N LYS A 196 -21.69 -0.02 -9.70
CA LYS A 196 -22.95 -0.80 -9.63
C LYS A 196 -23.11 -1.69 -8.38
N LYS A 197 -22.22 -1.64 -7.38
CA LYS A 197 -22.18 -2.68 -6.30
C LYS A 197 -22.10 -2.21 -4.85
N ALA A 198 -22.48 -0.97 -4.54
CA ALA A 198 -22.60 -0.51 -3.15
C ALA A 198 -24.07 -0.34 -2.73
N THR A 199 -24.83 -1.44 -2.65
CA THR A 199 -26.16 -1.43 -2.05
C THR A 199 -26.05 -1.86 -0.58
N HIS A 200 -25.95 -0.88 0.31
CA HIS A 200 -26.02 -1.09 1.76
C HIS A 200 -27.43 -1.50 2.25
N ASP A 201 -28.46 -1.43 1.38
CA ASP A 201 -29.86 -1.65 1.77
C ASP A 201 -30.23 -3.10 2.12
N ASN A 202 -29.49 -4.11 1.65
CA ASN A 202 -29.88 -5.52 1.84
C ASN A 202 -29.09 -6.23 2.94
N GLY A 203 -28.24 -5.52 3.71
CA GLY A 203 -27.39 -6.11 4.75
C GLY A 203 -26.28 -7.05 4.25
N ILE A 204 -26.04 -7.08 2.94
CA ILE A 204 -24.97 -7.87 2.31
C ILE A 204 -23.71 -7.02 2.19
N VAL A 205 -22.63 -7.48 2.83
CA VAL A 205 -21.30 -6.90 2.75
C VAL A 205 -20.38 -7.84 1.96
N TYR A 206 -19.73 -7.32 0.92
CA TYR A 206 -18.76 -8.10 0.14
C TYR A 206 -17.36 -7.98 0.71
N SER A 207 -16.58 -9.06 0.56
CA SER A 207 -15.17 -9.05 0.97
C SER A 207 -14.34 -8.05 0.14
N GLY A 208 -13.37 -7.38 0.77
CA GLY A 208 -12.48 -6.43 0.11
C GLY A 208 -11.45 -7.06 -0.85
N GLN A 209 -11.57 -8.35 -1.16
CA GLN A 209 -10.60 -9.08 -1.99
C GLN A 209 -10.78 -8.85 -3.50
N ASN A 210 -11.91 -8.28 -3.92
CA ASN A 210 -12.38 -8.29 -5.31
C ASN A 210 -11.37 -7.77 -6.36
N TYR A 211 -10.38 -6.96 -5.98
CA TYR A 211 -9.54 -6.25 -6.95
C TYR A 211 -8.03 -6.51 -6.80
N LYS A 212 -7.60 -7.25 -5.77
CA LYS A 212 -6.17 -7.46 -5.49
C LYS A 212 -5.45 -8.13 -6.67
N HIS A 213 -6.07 -9.13 -7.28
CA HIS A 213 -5.50 -9.84 -8.42
C HIS A 213 -5.33 -8.95 -9.65
N TRP A 214 -6.30 -8.07 -9.92
CA TRP A 214 -6.24 -7.15 -11.06
C TRP A 214 -5.16 -6.08 -10.85
N VAL A 215 -5.12 -5.47 -9.66
CA VAL A 215 -4.08 -4.47 -9.32
C VAL A 215 -2.68 -5.08 -9.39
N LEU A 216 -2.47 -6.27 -8.80
CA LEU A 216 -1.17 -6.95 -8.84
C LEU A 216 -0.79 -7.36 -10.27
N GLY A 217 -1.72 -7.91 -11.04
CA GLY A 217 -1.45 -8.36 -12.41
C GLY A 217 -1.13 -7.19 -13.35
N PHE A 218 -1.81 -6.06 -13.13
CA PHE A 218 -1.53 -4.83 -13.83
C PHE A 218 -0.17 -4.22 -13.47
N MET A 219 0.18 -4.14 -12.18
CA MET A 219 1.51 -3.69 -11.77
C MET A 219 2.60 -4.62 -12.29
N ALA A 220 2.35 -5.93 -12.33
CA ALA A 220 3.25 -6.89 -12.97
C ALA A 220 3.48 -6.56 -14.45
N PHE A 221 2.41 -6.31 -15.20
CA PHE A 221 2.48 -5.90 -16.60
C PHE A 221 3.30 -4.63 -16.80
N ILE A 222 3.09 -3.58 -16.00
CA ILE A 222 3.85 -2.32 -16.09
C ILE A 222 5.34 -2.56 -15.86
N PHE A 223 5.69 -3.23 -14.76
CA PHE A 223 7.09 -3.50 -14.40
C PHE A 223 7.79 -4.36 -15.46
N THR A 224 7.07 -5.27 -16.12
CA THR A 224 7.65 -6.06 -17.22
C THR A 224 7.74 -5.27 -18.52
N ALA A 225 6.71 -4.49 -18.88
CA ALA A 225 6.64 -3.78 -20.15
C ALA A 225 7.64 -2.62 -20.23
N ILE A 226 7.75 -1.79 -19.18
CA ILE A 226 8.70 -0.66 -19.16
C ILE A 226 10.15 -1.16 -19.17
N SER A 227 10.42 -2.31 -18.57
CA SER A 227 11.77 -2.88 -18.55
C SER A 227 12.17 -3.60 -19.83
N LEU A 228 11.22 -3.91 -20.72
CA LEU A 228 11.50 -4.71 -21.91
C LEU A 228 12.58 -4.09 -22.82
N PRO A 229 12.55 -2.78 -23.17
CA PRO A 229 13.61 -2.20 -24.00
C PRO A 229 14.99 -2.28 -23.35
N ALA A 230 15.05 -1.98 -22.06
CA ALA A 230 16.30 -1.99 -21.31
C ALA A 230 16.86 -3.41 -21.15
N VAL A 231 16.01 -4.44 -21.06
CA VAL A 231 16.42 -5.85 -21.10
C VAL A 231 16.93 -6.25 -22.49
N LEU A 232 16.26 -5.80 -23.56
CA LEU A 232 16.70 -6.07 -24.94
C LEU A 232 18.02 -5.37 -25.29
N ALA A 233 18.34 -4.25 -24.61
CA ALA A 233 19.61 -3.54 -24.77
C ALA A 233 20.79 -4.17 -24.00
N ILE A 234 20.56 -5.19 -23.16
CA ILE A 234 21.64 -5.83 -22.38
C ILE A 234 22.79 -6.33 -23.27
N PRO A 235 22.56 -7.05 -24.39
CA PRO A 235 23.66 -7.55 -25.21
C PRO A 235 24.54 -6.43 -25.80
N SER A 236 23.93 -5.35 -26.28
CA SER A 236 24.65 -4.21 -26.86
C SER A 236 25.42 -3.42 -25.80
N GLU A 237 24.81 -3.19 -24.63
CA GLU A 237 25.46 -2.48 -23.50
C GLU A 237 26.58 -3.30 -22.86
N MET A 238 26.44 -4.63 -22.82
CA MET A 238 27.53 -5.51 -22.38
C MET A 238 28.70 -5.48 -23.37
N ALA A 239 28.42 -5.38 -24.67
CA ALA A 239 29.45 -5.25 -25.70
C ALA A 239 30.15 -3.88 -25.68
N SER A 240 29.45 -2.81 -25.25
CA SER A 240 30.02 -1.47 -25.06
C SER A 240 30.83 -1.31 -23.76
N GLY A 241 30.93 -2.37 -22.95
CA GLY A 241 31.72 -2.38 -21.72
C GLY A 241 30.98 -1.84 -20.48
N ASN A 242 29.65 -1.77 -20.54
CA ASN A 242 28.79 -1.28 -19.45
C ASN A 242 28.07 -2.46 -18.72
N PRO A 243 28.73 -3.13 -17.75
CA PRO A 243 28.10 -4.22 -17.00
C PRO A 243 26.99 -3.75 -16.04
N ALA A 244 26.84 -2.44 -15.79
CA ALA A 244 25.83 -1.91 -14.88
C ALA A 244 24.40 -2.11 -15.41
N ILE A 245 24.23 -2.31 -16.73
CA ILE A 245 22.93 -2.59 -17.36
C ILE A 245 22.22 -3.81 -16.76
N LEU A 246 22.94 -4.77 -16.18
CA LEU A 246 22.36 -5.97 -15.55
C LEU A 246 21.44 -5.65 -14.36
N VAL A 247 21.61 -4.48 -13.72
CA VAL A 247 20.70 -4.03 -12.63
C VAL A 247 19.26 -3.89 -13.13
N VAL A 248 19.05 -3.64 -14.42
CA VAL A 248 17.72 -3.57 -15.04
C VAL A 248 16.92 -4.85 -14.84
N ILE A 249 17.56 -6.02 -14.71
CA ILE A 249 16.90 -7.33 -14.50
C ILE A 249 16.09 -7.37 -13.18
N VAL A 250 16.39 -6.50 -12.21
CA VAL A 250 15.62 -6.41 -10.97
C VAL A 250 14.15 -6.04 -11.25
N PHE A 251 13.88 -5.18 -12.21
CA PHE A 251 12.52 -4.73 -12.53
C PHE A 251 11.60 -5.84 -13.08
N PRO A 252 11.98 -6.65 -14.09
CA PRO A 252 11.17 -7.78 -14.52
C PRO A 252 11.06 -8.88 -13.45
N LEU A 253 12.04 -9.04 -12.55
CA LEU A 253 11.91 -9.93 -11.39
C LEU A 253 10.83 -9.43 -10.40
N ILE A 254 10.77 -8.12 -10.15
CA ILE A 254 9.67 -7.51 -9.38
C ILE A 254 8.33 -7.76 -10.12
N GLY A 255 8.29 -7.54 -11.43
CA GLY A 255 7.13 -7.84 -12.26
C GLY A 255 6.66 -9.30 -12.13
N ALA A 256 7.58 -10.26 -12.20
CA ALA A 256 7.30 -11.68 -12.02
C ALA A 256 6.76 -12.00 -10.62
N GLY A 257 7.34 -11.42 -9.56
CA GLY A 257 6.85 -11.56 -8.19
C GLY A 257 5.42 -11.02 -8.00
N LEU A 258 5.14 -9.85 -8.57
CA LEU A 258 3.79 -9.27 -8.59
C LEU A 258 2.82 -10.15 -9.40
N GLY A 259 3.25 -10.68 -10.54
CA GLY A 259 2.47 -11.59 -11.38
C GLY A 259 2.13 -12.90 -10.68
N PHE A 260 3.08 -13.46 -9.93
CA PHE A 260 2.85 -14.62 -9.06
C PHE A 260 1.82 -14.30 -7.96
N GLY A 261 1.93 -13.12 -7.34
CA GLY A 261 0.94 -12.62 -6.37
C GLY A 261 -0.46 -12.46 -6.99
N ALA A 262 -0.53 -11.94 -8.22
CA ALA A 262 -1.76 -11.82 -8.99
C ALA A 262 -2.39 -13.18 -9.27
N TYR A 263 -1.59 -14.14 -9.73
CA TYR A 263 -2.01 -15.53 -9.97
C TYR A 263 -2.55 -16.18 -8.70
N LYS A 264 -1.84 -16.07 -7.57
CA LYS A 264 -2.28 -16.60 -6.27
C LYS A 264 -3.62 -15.97 -5.85
N SER A 265 -3.77 -14.65 -6.03
CA SER A 265 -4.99 -13.93 -5.70
C SER A 265 -6.16 -14.32 -6.62
N LEU A 266 -5.91 -14.51 -7.92
CA LEU A 266 -6.89 -14.96 -8.91
C LEU A 266 -7.35 -16.39 -8.65
N LYS A 267 -6.41 -17.30 -8.35
CA LYS A 267 -6.70 -18.68 -7.97
C LYS A 267 -7.60 -18.72 -6.72
N ASN A 268 -7.32 -17.90 -5.71
CA ASN A 268 -8.18 -17.78 -4.54
C ASN A 268 -9.58 -17.26 -4.89
N TRP A 269 -9.66 -16.19 -5.70
CA TRP A 269 -10.93 -15.60 -6.12
C TRP A 269 -11.79 -16.59 -6.91
N ARG A 270 -11.20 -17.31 -7.87
CA ARG A 270 -11.89 -18.30 -8.70
C ARG A 270 -12.35 -19.52 -7.91
N TYR A 271 -11.60 -19.91 -6.88
CA TYR A 271 -11.98 -21.01 -6.00
C TYR A 271 -13.10 -20.59 -5.03
N TYR A 272 -12.86 -19.64 -4.12
CA TYR A 272 -13.83 -19.31 -3.06
C TYR A 272 -14.95 -18.33 -3.48
N GLY A 273 -14.80 -17.64 -4.60
CA GLY A 273 -15.76 -16.66 -5.10
C GLY A 273 -15.79 -15.35 -4.29
N PRO A 274 -16.89 -14.58 -4.35
CA PRO A 274 -17.02 -13.26 -3.72
C PRO A 274 -17.22 -13.28 -2.19
N THR A 275 -17.57 -14.45 -1.64
CA THR A 275 -17.82 -14.70 -0.21
C THR A 275 -18.67 -13.61 0.46
N PRO A 276 -19.96 -13.45 0.11
CA PRO A 276 -20.81 -12.43 0.72
C PRO A 276 -21.05 -12.70 2.21
N LEU A 277 -21.04 -11.64 3.01
CA LEU A 277 -21.43 -11.63 4.42
C LEU A 277 -22.84 -11.04 4.53
N LEU A 278 -23.78 -11.80 5.08
CA LEU A 278 -25.09 -11.30 5.47
C LEU A 278 -25.03 -10.90 6.95
N MET A 279 -25.21 -9.60 7.25
CA MET A 279 -25.14 -9.10 8.62
C MET A 279 -26.45 -9.31 9.38
N ASN A 280 -26.34 -9.62 10.68
CA ASN A 280 -27.46 -9.75 11.60
C ASN A 280 -26.99 -9.45 13.04
N PRO A 281 -27.33 -8.29 13.62
CA PRO A 281 -28.17 -7.23 13.06
C PRO A 281 -27.45 -6.42 11.96
N CYS A 282 -28.22 -5.70 11.14
CA CYS A 282 -27.70 -4.79 10.12
C CYS A 282 -28.30 -3.37 10.30
N PRO A 283 -27.49 -2.35 10.63
CA PRO A 283 -26.08 -2.39 11.00
C PRO A 283 -25.80 -3.13 12.32
N GLY A 284 -24.54 -3.55 12.54
CA GLY A 284 -24.11 -4.09 13.83
C GLY A 284 -24.21 -3.05 14.94
N LYS A 285 -24.29 -3.47 16.21
CA LYS A 285 -24.45 -2.55 17.35
C LYS A 285 -23.28 -2.62 18.32
N ASN A 286 -22.72 -1.48 18.69
CA ASN A 286 -21.52 -1.39 19.54
C ASN A 286 -21.75 -1.79 21.00
N ASN A 287 -22.94 -1.56 21.56
CA ASN A 287 -23.35 -1.98 22.90
C ASN A 287 -24.39 -3.13 22.83
N GLY A 288 -24.45 -3.82 21.69
CA GLY A 288 -25.33 -4.95 21.44
C GLY A 288 -24.51 -6.09 20.84
N GLN A 289 -24.96 -6.64 19.71
CA GLN A 289 -24.21 -7.66 19.00
C GLN A 289 -23.81 -7.25 17.59
N VAL A 290 -22.69 -7.81 17.14
CA VAL A 290 -22.21 -7.75 15.76
C VAL A 290 -22.06 -9.18 15.26
N GLY A 291 -22.97 -9.62 14.40
CA GLY A 291 -23.01 -10.99 13.90
C GLY A 291 -23.37 -11.08 12.44
N GLY A 292 -23.30 -12.29 11.90
CA GLY A 292 -23.68 -12.56 10.54
C GLY A 292 -23.33 -13.96 10.05
N GLU A 293 -23.62 -14.18 8.78
CA GLU A 293 -23.35 -15.43 8.07
C GLU A 293 -22.52 -15.16 6.81
N ILE A 294 -21.37 -15.82 6.67
CA ILE A 294 -20.52 -15.74 5.47
C ILE A 294 -20.79 -16.97 4.61
N THR A 295 -21.16 -16.75 3.36
CA THR A 295 -21.36 -17.83 2.38
C THR A 295 -20.11 -18.06 1.55
N ILE A 296 -19.62 -19.30 1.47
CA ILE A 296 -18.46 -19.70 0.67
C ILE A 296 -18.89 -20.71 -0.38
N ALA A 297 -18.45 -20.52 -1.63
CA ALA A 297 -18.88 -21.30 -2.79
C ALA A 297 -18.24 -22.71 -2.91
N HIS A 298 -17.92 -23.33 -1.77
CA HIS A 298 -17.43 -24.71 -1.68
C HIS A 298 -17.88 -25.34 -0.36
N SER A 299 -18.21 -26.63 -0.38
CA SER A 299 -18.48 -27.47 0.81
C SER A 299 -17.26 -28.30 1.22
N ARG A 300 -17.34 -29.01 2.36
CA ARG A 300 -16.33 -29.97 2.86
C ARG A 300 -14.97 -29.34 3.11
N LEU A 301 -14.98 -28.08 3.55
CA LEU A 301 -13.78 -27.33 3.90
C LEU A 301 -13.39 -27.63 5.34
N ARG A 302 -12.61 -28.70 5.55
CA ARG A 302 -12.04 -29.04 6.86
C ARG A 302 -10.83 -28.16 7.16
N ALA A 303 -10.96 -27.29 8.16
CA ALA A 303 -9.89 -26.42 8.61
C ALA A 303 -10.18 -25.89 10.02
N ASN A 304 -9.14 -25.31 10.63
CA ASN A 304 -9.29 -24.50 11.82
C ASN A 304 -9.76 -23.11 11.36
N TRP A 305 -11.05 -22.85 11.57
CA TRP A 305 -11.67 -21.59 11.22
C TRP A 305 -11.43 -20.57 12.32
N SER A 306 -11.23 -19.31 11.94
CA SER A 306 -11.27 -18.22 12.91
C SER A 306 -11.87 -16.98 12.29
N VAL A 307 -12.65 -16.26 13.10
CA VAL A 307 -13.19 -14.96 12.77
C VAL A 307 -12.65 -13.98 13.79
N THR A 308 -12.19 -12.83 13.32
CA THR A 308 -11.67 -11.75 14.18
C THR A 308 -12.40 -10.46 13.86
N LEU A 309 -13.04 -9.87 14.87
CA LEU A 309 -13.64 -8.54 14.77
C LEU A 309 -12.69 -7.51 15.39
N GLN A 310 -12.50 -6.38 14.70
CA GLN A 310 -11.62 -5.29 15.12
C GLN A 310 -12.33 -3.94 15.00
N CYS A 311 -12.25 -3.12 16.05
CA CYS A 311 -12.57 -1.69 15.99
C CYS A 311 -11.28 -0.91 15.73
N ILE A 312 -11.21 -0.19 14.61
CA ILE A 312 -9.97 0.45 14.15
C ILE A 312 -10.19 1.95 14.02
N ARG A 313 -9.32 2.74 14.65
CA ARG A 313 -9.20 4.18 14.40
C ARG A 313 -8.15 4.42 13.33
N LYS A 314 -8.52 5.19 12.32
CA LYS A 314 -7.65 5.64 11.23
C LYS A 314 -7.52 7.15 11.24
N VAL A 315 -6.29 7.64 11.23
CA VAL A 315 -5.97 9.07 11.16
C VAL A 315 -5.22 9.32 9.85
N GLN A 316 -5.74 10.22 9.02
CA GLN A 316 -5.11 10.67 7.79
C GLN A 316 -4.14 11.83 8.07
N GLY A 317 -2.92 11.72 7.56
CA GLY A 317 -1.90 12.77 7.62
C GLY A 317 -2.27 14.02 6.81
N SER A 318 -1.60 15.13 7.10
CA SER A 318 -1.75 16.40 6.39
C SER A 318 -0.64 16.58 5.35
N GLY A 319 -0.97 16.99 4.12
CA GLY A 319 -0.01 17.42 3.11
C GLY A 319 0.14 16.48 1.91
N LYS A 320 1.05 16.83 0.98
CA LYS A 320 1.28 16.14 -0.30
C LYS A 320 1.74 14.68 -0.14
N ASN A 321 2.27 14.32 1.03
CA ASN A 321 2.65 12.95 1.41
C ASN A 321 1.75 12.41 2.53
N SER A 322 0.42 12.49 2.36
CA SER A 322 -0.51 12.06 3.42
C SER A 322 -0.44 10.54 3.62
N SER A 323 0.26 10.10 4.66
CA SER A 323 0.18 8.72 5.16
C SER A 323 -1.03 8.55 6.07
N SER A 324 -1.63 7.36 6.12
CA SER A 324 -2.68 7.06 7.08
C SER A 324 -2.17 6.11 8.15
N ARG A 325 -2.44 6.42 9.41
CA ARG A 325 -2.09 5.57 10.56
C ARG A 325 -3.36 4.87 11.06
N GLU A 326 -3.31 3.54 11.14
CA GLU A 326 -4.35 2.73 11.78
C GLU A 326 -3.90 2.33 13.20
N SER A 327 -4.81 2.38 14.16
CA SER A 327 -4.63 1.90 15.53
C SER A 327 -5.84 1.08 15.93
N VAL A 328 -5.63 -0.13 16.44
CA VAL A 328 -6.70 -1.00 16.92
C VAL A 328 -7.15 -0.45 18.28
N LEU A 329 -8.45 -0.17 18.40
CA LEU A 329 -9.08 0.23 19.67
C LEU A 329 -9.55 -0.98 20.47
N TRP A 330 -10.03 -1.99 19.75
CA TRP A 330 -10.56 -3.23 20.33
C TRP A 330 -10.48 -4.36 19.30
N GLN A 331 -10.32 -5.59 19.76
CA GLN A 331 -10.29 -6.79 18.92
C GLN A 331 -10.74 -8.01 19.71
N ARG A 332 -11.49 -8.91 19.07
CA ARG A 332 -11.82 -10.24 19.60
C ARG A 332 -11.74 -11.30 18.51
N LYS A 333 -11.26 -12.50 18.86
CA LYS A 333 -11.16 -13.67 17.96
C LYS A 333 -12.12 -14.75 18.48
N THR A 334 -12.80 -15.46 17.58
CA THR A 334 -13.65 -16.60 17.92
C THR A 334 -13.68 -17.63 16.78
N THR A 335 -14.13 -18.85 17.06
CA THR A 335 -14.32 -19.91 16.06
C THR A 335 -15.77 -19.89 15.57
N PRO A 336 -16.05 -19.73 14.26
CA PRO A 336 -17.41 -19.68 13.73
C PRO A 336 -18.05 -21.08 13.71
N GLU A 337 -19.38 -21.12 13.82
CA GLU A 337 -20.15 -22.34 13.58
C GLU A 337 -20.23 -22.60 12.07
N ILE A 338 -19.80 -23.79 11.65
CA ILE A 338 -19.75 -24.17 10.25
C ILE A 338 -20.95 -25.05 9.90
N ARG A 339 -21.76 -24.60 8.95
CA ARG A 339 -22.89 -25.34 8.39
C ARG A 339 -22.72 -25.55 6.90
N GLU A 340 -22.88 -26.79 6.44
CA GLU A 340 -22.88 -27.10 5.02
C GLU A 340 -24.30 -27.06 4.45
N VAL A 341 -24.49 -26.33 3.35
CA VAL A 341 -25.77 -26.23 2.63
C VAL A 341 -25.51 -26.43 1.15
N GLY A 342 -25.86 -27.62 0.64
CA GLY A 342 -25.53 -28.02 -0.73
C GLY A 342 -24.01 -28.02 -0.95
N ASN A 343 -23.54 -27.35 -2.00
CA ASN A 343 -22.11 -27.17 -2.29
C ASN A 343 -21.52 -25.88 -1.68
N LYS A 344 -22.15 -25.33 -0.63
CA LYS A 344 -21.71 -24.09 0.03
C LYS A 344 -21.42 -24.36 1.50
N THR A 345 -20.44 -23.62 2.03
CA THR A 345 -20.15 -23.55 3.47
C THR A 345 -20.65 -22.23 4.00
N LEU A 346 -21.44 -22.28 5.07
CA LEU A 346 -21.91 -21.12 5.82
C LEU A 346 -21.13 -21.04 7.13
N ALA A 347 -20.45 -19.91 7.35
CA ALA A 347 -19.76 -19.64 8.60
C ALA A 347 -20.56 -18.59 9.39
N ARG A 348 -21.11 -18.99 10.55
CA ARG A 348 -21.93 -18.16 11.43
C ARG A 348 -21.11 -17.72 12.63
N PHE A 349 -21.26 -16.46 13.03
CA PHE A 349 -20.58 -15.92 14.19
C PHE A 349 -21.40 -14.79 14.80
N VAL A 350 -21.21 -14.58 16.09
CA VAL A 350 -21.79 -13.47 16.85
C VAL A 350 -20.70 -12.97 17.79
N PHE A 351 -20.50 -11.66 17.82
CA PHE A 351 -19.63 -10.98 18.77
C PHE A 351 -20.44 -10.07 19.67
N GLU A 352 -20.01 -10.00 20.93
CA GLU A 352 -20.45 -9.03 21.92
C GLU A 352 -19.27 -8.08 22.17
N PRO A 353 -19.33 -6.85 21.61
CA PRO A 353 -18.31 -5.85 21.88
C PRO A 353 -18.40 -5.32 23.31
N ASP A 354 -17.26 -4.91 23.86
CA ASP A 354 -17.19 -4.35 25.22
C ASP A 354 -17.90 -2.99 25.31
N GLU A 355 -18.28 -2.60 26.53
CA GLU A 355 -18.89 -1.31 26.79
C GLU A 355 -17.99 -0.13 26.39
N ASN A 356 -18.62 0.99 26.00
CA ASN A 356 -17.97 2.26 25.64
C ASN A 356 -17.13 2.25 24.36
N LEU A 357 -17.32 1.28 23.47
CA LEU A 357 -16.68 1.28 22.16
C LEU A 357 -17.36 2.23 21.17
N PRO A 358 -16.60 2.99 20.36
CA PRO A 358 -17.19 3.94 19.40
C PRO A 358 -17.89 3.22 18.23
N ALA A 359 -19.03 3.78 17.82
CA ALA A 359 -19.65 3.45 16.54
C ALA A 359 -18.79 3.87 15.34
N SER A 360 -19.12 3.40 14.14
CA SER A 360 -18.45 3.79 12.91
C SER A 360 -18.73 5.27 12.60
N TYR A 361 -17.68 6.09 12.50
CA TYR A 361 -17.81 7.50 12.15
C TYR A 361 -16.63 8.01 11.31
N ARG A 362 -16.84 9.13 10.61
CA ARG A 362 -15.77 9.88 9.95
C ARG A 362 -15.89 11.36 10.30
N LYS A 363 -14.89 11.90 11.01
CA LYS A 363 -14.82 13.29 11.44
C LYS A 363 -13.49 13.90 10.99
N GLY A 364 -13.55 14.72 9.94
CA GLY A 364 -12.35 15.33 9.35
C GLY A 364 -11.35 14.27 8.89
N ARG A 365 -10.16 14.30 9.51
CA ARG A 365 -9.04 13.37 9.21
C ARG A 365 -9.08 12.08 10.02
N THR A 366 -9.95 11.98 11.01
CA THR A 366 -10.06 10.80 11.86
C THR A 366 -11.32 10.04 11.51
N SER A 367 -11.22 8.72 11.37
CA SER A 367 -12.35 7.83 11.18
C SER A 367 -12.21 6.60 12.06
N VAL A 368 -13.33 6.11 12.59
CA VAL A 368 -13.41 4.79 13.23
C VAL A 368 -14.25 3.90 12.32
N PHE A 369 -13.77 2.68 12.07
CA PHE A 369 -14.51 1.66 11.34
C PHE A 369 -14.25 0.28 11.94
N TRP A 370 -15.18 -0.63 11.68
CA TRP A 370 -15.10 -2.00 12.13
C TRP A 370 -14.68 -2.92 11.00
N ARG A 371 -13.74 -3.83 11.27
CA ARG A 371 -13.18 -4.78 10.31
C ARG A 371 -13.36 -6.19 10.83
N LEU A 372 -13.97 -7.05 10.02
CA LEU A 372 -14.07 -8.48 10.27
C LEU A 372 -13.05 -9.20 9.39
N THR A 373 -12.30 -10.14 9.94
CA THR A 373 -11.37 -11.00 9.22
C THR A 373 -11.76 -12.46 9.41
N LEU A 374 -12.04 -13.17 8.32
CA LEU A 374 -12.25 -14.61 8.29
C LEU A 374 -10.98 -15.30 7.80
N VAL A 375 -10.48 -16.27 8.57
CA VAL A 375 -9.40 -17.17 8.17
C VAL A 375 -9.94 -18.61 8.17
N GLY A 376 -9.64 -19.34 7.10
CA GLY A 376 -10.10 -20.72 6.93
C GLY A 376 -9.00 -21.64 6.39
N PRO A 377 -9.34 -22.61 5.50
CA PRO A 377 -8.41 -23.62 4.99
C PRO A 377 -7.15 -23.03 4.34
N GLN A 378 -6.01 -23.68 4.58
CA GLN A 378 -4.73 -23.35 3.92
C GLN A 378 -4.58 -24.02 2.54
N ALA A 379 -5.24 -25.16 2.33
CA ALA A 379 -5.22 -25.95 1.09
C ALA A 379 -6.64 -26.07 0.50
N PRO A 380 -6.81 -26.12 -0.84
CA PRO A 380 -5.77 -26.00 -1.87
C PRO A 380 -5.26 -24.56 -2.09
N VAL A 381 -5.96 -23.57 -1.52
CA VAL A 381 -5.55 -22.16 -1.52
C VAL A 381 -5.90 -21.56 -0.16
N LYS A 382 -4.98 -20.79 0.45
CA LYS A 382 -5.22 -20.10 1.73
C LYS A 382 -6.44 -19.18 1.65
N LEU A 383 -7.47 -19.44 2.46
CA LEU A 383 -8.65 -18.58 2.61
C LEU A 383 -8.41 -17.52 3.68
N GLU A 384 -8.43 -16.25 3.26
CA GLU A 384 -8.40 -15.09 4.15
C GLU A 384 -9.24 -13.97 3.53
N ARG A 385 -10.27 -13.51 4.25
CA ARG A 385 -11.24 -12.49 3.78
C ARG A 385 -11.37 -11.38 4.80
N HIS A 386 -11.47 -10.14 4.32
CA HIS A 386 -11.73 -8.98 5.18
C HIS A 386 -13.00 -8.26 4.75
N PHE A 387 -13.79 -7.83 5.72
CA PHE A 387 -15.04 -7.10 5.54
C PHE A 387 -15.02 -5.83 6.37
N VAL A 388 -15.53 -4.73 5.84
CA VAL A 388 -15.73 -3.48 6.60
C VAL A 388 -17.20 -3.40 6.96
N LEU A 389 -17.49 -3.36 8.26
CA LEU A 389 -18.87 -3.43 8.77
C LEU A 389 -19.36 -2.04 9.19
N PRO A 390 -20.60 -1.65 8.82
CA PRO A 390 -21.27 -0.54 9.48
C PRO A 390 -21.69 -0.98 10.88
N VAL A 391 -21.28 -0.19 11.88
CA VAL A 391 -21.65 -0.40 13.29
C VAL A 391 -22.18 0.92 13.81
N GLU A 392 -23.32 0.87 14.48
CA GLU A 392 -24.02 2.02 15.04
C GLU A 392 -24.18 1.90 16.55
N GLU A 393 -24.53 3.02 17.17
CA GLU A 393 -24.92 3.03 18.58
C GLU A 393 -26.23 2.26 18.77
N GLY A 394 -26.28 1.37 19.77
CA GLY A 394 -27.48 0.64 20.15
C GLY A 394 -27.19 -0.66 20.89
N THR A 395 -28.25 -1.34 21.31
CA THR A 395 -28.21 -2.55 22.15
C THR A 395 -28.90 -3.76 21.50
N THR A 396 -29.22 -3.67 20.20
CA THR A 396 -29.91 -4.74 19.48
C THR A 396 -29.06 -6.02 19.46
N GLN A 397 -29.71 -7.13 19.79
CA GLN A 397 -29.12 -8.47 19.80
C GLN A 397 -29.32 -9.15 18.43
N SER A 398 -28.44 -10.11 18.10
CA SER A 398 -28.56 -10.92 16.90
C SER A 398 -29.74 -11.89 17.03
N THR A 399 -30.42 -12.15 15.91
CA THR A 399 -31.40 -13.24 15.84
C THR A 399 -30.77 -14.57 15.43
N LEU A 400 -29.46 -14.61 15.18
CA LEU A 400 -28.71 -15.84 14.94
C LEU A 400 -28.52 -16.60 16.26
N ALA A 401 -29.21 -17.72 16.41
CA ALA A 401 -28.95 -18.68 17.47
C ALA A 401 -27.82 -19.64 17.05
N LEU A 402 -26.65 -19.53 17.68
CA LEU A 402 -25.57 -20.52 17.59
C LEU A 402 -25.92 -21.74 18.46
N SER A 403 -25.50 -22.93 18.06
CA SER A 403 -25.71 -24.15 18.87
C SER A 403 -25.03 -24.06 20.24
N GLU A 404 -25.72 -24.49 21.31
CA GLU A 404 -25.17 -24.50 22.68
C GLU A 404 -23.88 -25.31 22.78
N ALA A 405 -23.81 -26.45 22.08
CA ALA A 405 -22.60 -27.27 22.02
C ALA A 405 -21.41 -26.51 21.39
N HIS A 406 -21.68 -25.68 20.38
CA HIS A 406 -20.66 -24.84 19.74
C HIS A 406 -20.16 -23.77 20.68
N VAL A 407 -21.08 -23.05 21.36
CA VAL A 407 -20.70 -21.99 22.32
C VAL A 407 -19.81 -22.56 23.43
N GLN A 408 -20.18 -23.70 24.02
CA GLN A 408 -19.36 -24.34 25.06
C GLN A 408 -17.99 -24.80 24.56
N GLN A 409 -17.90 -25.29 23.32
CA GLN A 409 -16.63 -25.69 22.72
C GLN A 409 -15.72 -24.48 22.53
N VAL A 410 -16.25 -23.38 21.98
CA VAL A 410 -15.51 -22.14 21.77
C VAL A 410 -15.00 -21.56 23.07
N THR A 411 -15.82 -21.51 24.12
CA THR A 411 -15.38 -21.02 25.45
C THR A 411 -14.23 -21.86 26.02
N LYS A 412 -14.27 -23.18 25.84
CA LYS A 412 -13.17 -24.06 26.25
C LYS A 412 -11.91 -23.82 25.43
N GLU A 413 -12.05 -23.70 24.10
CA GLU A 413 -10.94 -23.40 23.19
C GLU A 413 -10.29 -22.05 23.53
N GLU A 414 -11.08 -21.01 23.81
CA GLU A 414 -10.57 -19.67 24.19
C GLU A 414 -9.76 -19.73 25.49
N LEU A 415 -10.20 -20.48 26.49
CA LEU A 415 -9.46 -20.67 27.75
C LEU A 415 -8.14 -21.44 27.55
N VAL A 416 -8.13 -22.44 26.67
CA VAL A 416 -6.93 -23.21 26.33
C VAL A 416 -5.96 -22.35 25.53
N ASP A 417 -6.43 -21.66 24.48
CA ASP A 417 -5.64 -20.73 23.66
C ASP A 417 -5.00 -19.63 24.54
N ALA A 418 -5.75 -19.06 25.50
CA ALA A 418 -5.22 -18.06 26.43
C ALA A 418 -4.10 -18.63 27.32
N ARG A 419 -4.27 -19.87 27.82
CA ARG A 419 -3.27 -20.55 28.64
C ARG A 419 -2.02 -20.93 27.84
N GLU A 420 -2.19 -21.42 26.62
CA GLU A 420 -1.10 -21.80 25.72
C GLU A 420 -0.34 -20.60 25.17
N SER A 421 -1.02 -19.50 24.82
CA SER A 421 -0.40 -18.25 24.37
C SER A 421 0.51 -17.66 25.45
N MET A 422 0.13 -17.75 26.72
CA MET A 422 0.95 -17.31 27.84
C MET A 422 2.16 -18.25 28.03
N ASN A 423 1.97 -19.57 27.97
CA ASN A 423 3.04 -20.56 28.17
C ASN A 423 4.04 -20.67 27.00
N SER A 424 3.62 -20.38 25.76
CA SER A 424 4.46 -20.48 24.56
C SER A 424 5.32 -19.22 24.32
N GLN A 425 4.92 -18.08 24.88
CA GLN A 425 5.61 -16.81 24.69
C GLN A 425 6.56 -16.48 25.84
N LEU A 426 6.33 -17.03 27.03
CA LEU A 426 7.16 -16.87 28.19
C LEU A 426 7.38 -18.26 28.79
N ASP A 427 8.63 -18.69 28.92
CA ASP A 427 8.95 -19.88 29.72
C ASP A 427 8.76 -19.47 31.19
N ILE A 428 7.54 -19.74 31.69
CA ILE A 428 7.16 -19.49 33.08
C ILE A 428 7.33 -20.79 33.84
N GLN A 429 8.45 -20.92 34.54
CA GLN A 429 8.70 -22.06 35.43
C GLN A 429 8.50 -21.61 36.87
N GLU A 430 7.59 -22.28 37.58
CA GLU A 430 7.51 -22.21 39.04
C GLU A 430 8.39 -23.33 39.59
N LYS A 431 9.51 -22.95 40.22
CA LYS A 431 10.42 -23.92 40.84
C LYS A 431 10.71 -23.43 42.26
N ASN A 432 10.39 -24.26 43.26
CA ASN A 432 10.68 -24.01 44.68
C ASN A 432 10.19 -22.64 45.22
N GLY A 433 8.99 -22.18 44.83
CA GLY A 433 8.44 -20.88 45.30
C GLY A 433 8.95 -19.65 44.55
N GLU A 434 9.84 -19.82 43.56
CA GLU A 434 10.34 -18.75 42.71
C GLU A 434 9.67 -18.80 41.33
N MET A 435 9.19 -17.64 40.85
CA MET A 435 8.64 -17.51 39.50
C MET A 435 9.72 -17.02 38.54
N TYR A 436 10.07 -17.85 37.57
CA TYR A 436 10.99 -17.52 36.49
C TYR A 436 10.21 -17.12 35.24
N ILE A 437 10.51 -15.96 34.66
CA ILE A 437 9.93 -15.49 33.41
C ILE A 437 11.09 -15.27 32.43
N ALA A 438 11.26 -16.17 31.47
CA ALA A 438 12.25 -16.01 30.41
C ALA A 438 11.60 -15.52 29.10
N SER A 439 12.20 -14.47 28.54
CA SER A 439 11.95 -13.96 27.20
C SER A 439 13.14 -14.31 26.31
N ASP A 440 13.00 -15.40 25.55
CA ASP A 440 14.08 -15.98 24.73
C ASP A 440 14.63 -15.07 23.62
N ALA A 441 15.87 -15.35 23.23
CA ALA A 441 16.49 -14.73 22.06
C ALA A 441 15.82 -15.23 20.76
N GLY A 442 15.66 -14.36 19.75
CA GLY A 442 15.13 -14.76 18.44
C GLY A 442 13.61 -14.85 18.30
N ARG A 443 12.82 -14.33 19.25
CA ARG A 443 11.33 -14.39 19.25
C ARG A 443 10.63 -13.84 18.00
N ASN A 444 11.28 -12.93 17.28
CA ASN A 444 10.81 -12.41 15.99
C ASN A 444 11.77 -12.78 14.85
N LEU A 445 12.16 -14.06 14.76
CA LEU A 445 13.18 -14.57 13.84
C LEU A 445 12.97 -14.10 12.40
N SER A 446 11.73 -14.14 11.88
CA SER A 446 11.39 -13.74 10.52
C SER A 446 11.60 -12.24 10.27
N MET A 447 11.24 -11.39 11.24
CA MET A 447 11.42 -9.94 11.14
C MET A 447 12.90 -9.57 11.24
N SER A 448 13.63 -10.19 12.18
CA SER A 448 15.05 -9.91 12.38
C SER A 448 15.91 -10.41 11.22
N LEU A 449 15.64 -11.62 10.69
CA LEU A 449 16.27 -12.08 9.45
C LEU A 449 15.88 -11.21 8.26
N GLY A 450 14.61 -10.84 8.13
CA GLY A 450 14.14 -10.00 7.01
C GLY A 450 14.81 -8.61 7.01
N MET A 451 14.92 -7.99 8.18
CA MET A 451 15.63 -6.72 8.36
C MET A 451 17.12 -6.84 8.08
N ALA A 452 17.76 -7.91 8.58
CA ALA A 452 19.18 -8.17 8.34
C ALA A 452 19.47 -8.44 6.86
N PHE A 453 18.65 -9.24 6.19
CA PHE A 453 18.79 -9.55 4.76
C PHE A 453 18.58 -8.31 3.89
N MET A 454 17.52 -7.54 4.12
CA MET A 454 17.26 -6.33 3.33
C MET A 454 18.34 -5.27 3.58
N GLY A 455 18.78 -5.11 4.83
CA GLY A 455 19.94 -4.28 5.16
C GLY A 455 21.22 -4.74 4.46
N PHE A 456 21.44 -6.05 4.35
CA PHE A 456 22.61 -6.62 3.67
C PHE A 456 22.58 -6.31 2.17
N VAL A 457 21.43 -6.49 1.52
CA VAL A 457 21.24 -6.12 0.10
C VAL A 457 21.50 -4.63 -0.11
N PHE A 458 20.91 -3.75 0.70
CA PHE A 458 21.09 -2.30 0.57
C PHE A 458 22.54 -1.87 0.83
N SER A 459 23.20 -2.47 1.82
CA SER A 459 24.62 -2.22 2.10
C SER A 459 25.51 -2.70 0.95
N GLY A 460 25.22 -3.87 0.38
CA GLY A 460 25.91 -4.42 -0.78
C GLY A 460 25.75 -3.55 -2.03
N VAL A 461 24.53 -3.08 -2.31
CA VAL A 461 24.27 -2.11 -3.39
C VAL A 461 25.01 -0.81 -3.12
N GLY A 462 25.01 -0.28 -1.90
CA GLY A 462 25.78 0.92 -1.54
C GLY A 462 27.27 0.77 -1.81
N ILE A 463 27.88 -0.34 -1.37
CA ILE A 463 29.30 -0.65 -1.61
C ILE A 463 29.60 -0.78 -3.11
N PHE A 464 28.73 -1.45 -3.87
CA PHE A 464 28.86 -1.58 -5.32
C PHE A 464 28.78 -0.22 -6.02
N LEU A 465 27.83 0.63 -5.62
CA LEU A 465 27.69 1.99 -6.14
C LEU A 465 28.90 2.85 -5.81
N PHE A 466 29.48 2.73 -4.61
CA PHE A 466 30.74 3.42 -4.28
C PHE A 466 31.91 2.97 -5.16
N HIS A 467 31.97 1.68 -5.51
CA HIS A 467 33.00 1.15 -6.40
C HIS A 467 32.84 1.67 -7.83
N GLN A 468 31.59 1.77 -8.34
CA GLN A 468 31.29 2.32 -9.66
C GLN A 468 31.36 3.85 -9.72
N ALA A 469 31.11 4.54 -8.60
CA ALA A 469 31.15 6.00 -8.52
C ALA A 469 32.52 6.59 -8.87
N ALA A 470 33.60 5.81 -8.68
CA ALA A 470 34.94 6.18 -9.11
C ALA A 470 35.07 6.39 -10.63
N LYS A 471 34.12 5.88 -11.44
CA LYS A 471 34.13 5.95 -12.91
C LYS A 471 33.05 6.88 -13.49
N GLU A 472 31.88 6.97 -12.87
CA GLU A 472 30.67 7.60 -13.44
C GLU A 472 30.21 8.89 -12.70
N GLY A 473 30.96 9.36 -11.70
CA GLY A 473 30.81 10.71 -11.14
C GLY A 473 30.04 10.84 -9.82
N ALA A 474 29.81 12.09 -9.39
CA ALA A 474 29.38 12.46 -8.04
C ALA A 474 27.97 11.96 -7.64
N MET A 475 27.08 11.72 -8.60
CA MET A 475 25.70 11.28 -8.34
C MET A 475 25.65 9.85 -7.76
N LEU A 476 26.53 8.96 -8.20
CA LEU A 476 26.63 7.60 -7.65
C LEU A 476 27.25 7.59 -6.25
N TYR A 477 28.17 8.52 -5.93
CA TYR A 477 28.65 8.70 -4.56
C TYR A 477 27.49 9.07 -3.62
N PHE A 478 26.64 10.01 -4.04
CA PHE A 478 25.46 10.40 -3.27
C PHE A 478 24.49 9.22 -3.07
N MET A 479 24.15 8.50 -4.14
CA MET A 479 23.30 7.29 -4.02
C MET A 479 23.94 6.21 -3.15
N GLY A 480 25.25 5.95 -3.29
CA GLY A 480 25.99 5.01 -2.45
C GLY A 480 25.89 5.36 -0.96
N VAL A 481 26.09 6.63 -0.60
CA VAL A 481 25.91 7.13 0.78
C VAL A 481 24.50 6.86 1.28
N VAL A 482 23.48 7.18 0.49
CA VAL A 482 22.07 6.97 0.87
C VAL A 482 21.80 5.48 1.13
N PHE A 483 22.18 4.59 0.21
CA PHE A 483 21.94 3.15 0.37
C PHE A 483 22.70 2.55 1.57
N SER A 484 23.95 2.96 1.82
CA SER A 484 24.73 2.52 2.98
C SER A 484 24.19 3.08 4.31
N LEU A 485 23.73 4.34 4.33
CA LEU A 485 23.16 4.99 5.51
C LEU A 485 21.92 4.26 6.03
N PHE A 486 21.11 3.68 5.14
CA PHE A 486 19.95 2.87 5.52
C PHE A 486 20.30 1.39 5.72
N GLY A 487 21.17 0.83 4.87
CA GLY A 487 21.52 -0.59 4.90
C GLY A 487 22.24 -1.03 6.17
N VAL A 488 23.30 -0.32 6.58
CA VAL A 488 24.16 -0.75 7.70
C VAL A 488 23.42 -0.76 9.04
N PRO A 489 22.64 0.28 9.41
CA PRO A 489 21.84 0.25 10.63
C PRO A 489 20.78 -0.86 10.64
N MET A 490 20.21 -1.20 9.48
CA MET A 490 19.25 -2.31 9.36
C MET A 490 19.90 -3.67 9.64
N VAL A 491 21.10 -3.93 9.11
CA VAL A 491 21.86 -5.15 9.42
C VAL A 491 22.15 -5.24 10.90
N MET A 492 22.72 -4.17 11.47
CA MET A 492 23.08 -4.11 12.88
C MET A 492 21.86 -4.27 13.79
N GLY A 493 20.74 -3.61 13.46
CA GLY A 493 19.48 -3.73 14.19
C GLY A 493 18.88 -5.14 14.13
N GLY A 494 18.94 -5.80 12.97
CA GLY A 494 18.52 -7.19 12.80
C GLY A 494 19.33 -8.17 13.65
N ILE A 495 20.66 -8.06 13.63
CA ILE A 495 21.57 -8.89 14.44
C ILE A 495 21.37 -8.61 15.94
N PHE A 496 21.18 -7.35 16.31
CA PHE A 496 20.91 -6.98 17.69
C PHE A 496 19.61 -7.62 18.22
N MET A 497 18.54 -7.57 17.42
CA MET A 497 17.27 -8.21 17.76
C MET A 497 17.37 -9.74 17.88
N LEU A 498 18.21 -10.38 17.06
CA LEU A 498 18.42 -11.84 17.13
C LEU A 498 19.04 -12.28 18.46
N GLY A 499 20.03 -11.54 18.96
CA GLY A 499 20.78 -11.96 20.14
C GLY A 499 20.16 -11.57 21.48
N ARG A 500 19.19 -10.64 21.50
CA ARG A 500 18.70 -10.03 22.75
C ARG A 500 17.73 -10.95 23.49
N SER A 501 17.99 -11.20 24.78
CA SER A 501 17.09 -11.91 25.70
C SER A 501 16.88 -11.11 26.99
N LEU A 502 15.79 -11.44 27.70
CA LEU A 502 15.44 -10.89 29.01
C LEU A 502 15.02 -12.04 29.94
N GLU A 503 15.75 -12.21 31.03
CA GLU A 503 15.42 -13.15 32.10
C GLU A 503 14.97 -12.35 33.31
N THR A 504 13.84 -12.73 33.90
CA THR A 504 13.29 -12.15 35.12
C THR A 504 13.04 -13.26 36.13
N THR A 505 13.54 -13.10 37.35
CA THR A 505 13.29 -14.00 38.48
C THR A 505 12.60 -13.21 39.57
N ILE A 506 11.52 -13.75 40.12
CA ILE A 506 10.75 -13.17 41.22
C ILE A 506 10.90 -14.11 42.41
N SER A 507 11.46 -13.59 43.50
CA SER A 507 11.72 -14.31 44.76
C SER A 507 11.45 -13.36 45.93
N ASP A 508 10.62 -13.75 46.90
CA ASP A 508 10.37 -13.04 48.17
C ASP A 508 10.15 -11.51 48.01
N GLY A 509 9.19 -11.10 47.18
CA GLY A 509 8.89 -9.68 46.94
C GLY A 509 10.00 -8.90 46.22
N VAL A 510 10.99 -9.57 45.63
CA VAL A 510 12.10 -8.95 44.92
C VAL A 510 12.19 -9.48 43.48
N VAL A 511 12.30 -8.56 42.54
CA VAL A 511 12.41 -8.83 41.11
C VAL A 511 13.83 -8.59 40.63
N HIS A 512 14.46 -9.67 40.16
CA HIS A 512 15.76 -9.68 39.53
C HIS A 512 15.58 -9.73 38.01
N THR A 513 16.11 -8.75 37.29
CA THR A 513 16.08 -8.74 35.81
C THR A 513 17.49 -8.78 35.25
N LYS A 514 17.73 -9.65 34.28
CA LYS A 514 19.00 -9.81 33.56
C LYS A 514 18.72 -9.69 32.07
N ARG A 515 19.31 -8.70 31.42
CA ARG A 515 19.33 -8.63 29.95
C ARG A 515 20.62 -9.20 29.42
N ALA A 516 20.52 -10.05 28.41
CA ALA A 516 21.66 -10.63 27.74
C ALA A 516 21.60 -10.41 26.22
N TRP A 517 22.77 -10.46 25.59
CA TRP A 517 22.94 -10.48 24.15
C TRP A 517 23.86 -11.64 23.76
N PHE A 518 23.33 -12.60 22.98
CA PHE A 518 23.98 -13.89 22.71
C PHE A 518 24.50 -14.58 23.98
N GLY A 519 23.66 -14.62 25.02
CA GLY A 519 23.99 -15.24 26.31
C GLY A 519 24.91 -14.41 27.22
N ARG A 520 25.53 -13.33 26.73
CA ARG A 520 26.36 -12.43 27.56
C ARG A 520 25.51 -11.37 28.24
N ALA A 521 25.58 -11.29 29.56
CA ALA A 521 24.81 -10.31 30.34
C ALA A 521 25.26 -8.88 30.03
N LEU A 522 24.35 -8.05 29.51
CA LEU A 522 24.59 -6.63 29.25
C LEU A 522 24.41 -5.80 30.53
N TRP A 523 23.34 -6.06 31.30
CA TRP A 523 23.09 -5.43 32.60
C TRP A 523 22.11 -6.23 33.46
N ARG A 524 22.21 -6.04 34.78
CA ARG A 524 21.32 -6.63 35.80
C ARG A 524 20.65 -5.52 36.62
N ARG A 525 19.38 -5.67 36.98
CA ARG A 525 18.66 -4.74 37.87
C ARG A 525 17.87 -5.50 38.92
N LYS A 526 17.68 -4.87 40.08
CA LYS A 526 16.92 -5.39 41.23
C LYS A 526 15.86 -4.35 41.62
N VAL A 527 14.62 -4.77 41.84
CA VAL A 527 13.50 -3.90 42.25
C VAL A 527 12.61 -4.64 43.26
N SER A 528 12.08 -3.93 44.26
CA SER A 528 11.08 -4.49 45.17
C SER A 528 9.68 -4.48 44.56
N PHE A 529 8.92 -5.54 44.78
CA PHE A 529 7.57 -5.77 44.29
C PHE A 529 6.64 -5.97 45.47
N ASN A 530 6.00 -4.88 45.89
CA ASN A 530 5.28 -4.77 47.15
C ASN A 530 3.80 -4.39 46.96
N SER A 531 3.38 -4.04 45.74
CA SER A 531 2.00 -3.62 45.48
C SER A 531 1.60 -3.89 44.03
N ALA A 532 0.34 -4.30 43.86
CA ALA A 532 -0.30 -4.51 42.56
C ALA A 532 -0.30 -3.25 41.67
N ASP A 533 -0.28 -2.06 42.28
CA ASP A 533 -0.28 -0.77 41.57
C ASP A 533 1.07 -0.43 40.91
N GLN A 534 2.12 -1.20 41.23
CA GLN A 534 3.43 -1.07 40.58
C GLN A 534 3.44 -1.64 39.16
N ILE A 535 2.49 -2.53 38.83
CA ILE A 535 2.43 -3.23 37.55
C ILE A 535 1.83 -2.33 36.47
N ILE A 536 2.57 -2.13 35.39
CA ILE A 536 2.10 -1.38 34.21
C ILE A 536 2.19 -2.26 32.98
N LEU A 537 1.02 -2.60 32.43
CA LEU A 537 0.92 -3.11 31.07
C LEU A 537 1.04 -1.94 30.09
N LYS A 538 2.13 -1.89 29.34
CA LYS A 538 2.40 -0.82 28.36
C LYS A 538 2.52 -1.41 26.97
N LYS A 539 1.78 -0.82 26.02
CA LYS A 539 1.99 -1.04 24.59
C LYS A 539 3.41 -0.64 24.19
N SER A 540 4.18 -1.60 23.70
CA SER A 540 5.59 -1.44 23.34
C SER A 540 5.78 -1.13 21.85
N GLY A 541 4.85 -1.59 21.02
CA GLY A 541 4.85 -1.33 19.59
C GLY A 541 3.62 -1.93 18.91
N SER A 542 3.54 -1.76 17.60
CA SER A 542 2.56 -2.44 16.77
C SER A 542 3.18 -2.71 15.41
N MET A 543 3.06 -3.93 14.91
CA MET A 543 3.44 -4.27 13.55
C MET A 543 2.19 -4.43 12.72
N THR A 544 2.10 -3.70 11.61
CA THR A 544 1.03 -3.86 10.64
C THR A 544 1.61 -4.52 9.39
N SER A 545 1.16 -5.74 9.10
CA SER A 545 1.49 -6.46 7.87
C SER A 545 0.22 -6.66 7.08
N GLY A 546 0.10 -5.93 5.95
CA GLY A 546 -1.13 -5.86 5.17
C GLY A 546 -2.29 -5.31 5.99
N THR A 547 -3.28 -6.16 6.28
CA THR A 547 -4.51 -5.85 7.02
C THR A 547 -4.46 -6.30 8.48
N LYS A 548 -3.44 -7.04 8.90
CA LYS A 548 -3.26 -7.55 10.27
C LYS A 548 -2.35 -6.59 11.05
N THR A 549 -2.87 -6.06 12.14
CA THR A 549 -2.09 -5.29 13.12
C THR A 549 -1.91 -6.17 14.36
N THR A 550 -0.66 -6.53 14.66
CA THR A 550 -0.27 -7.17 15.92
C THR A 550 0.25 -6.07 16.85
N GLU A 551 -0.33 -5.95 18.03
CA GLU A 551 0.13 -5.02 19.06
C GLU A 551 1.00 -5.77 20.06
N PHE A 552 2.19 -5.24 20.32
CA PHE A 552 3.09 -5.83 21.29
C PHE A 552 2.96 -5.10 22.62
N PHE A 553 2.91 -5.85 23.70
CA PHE A 553 2.83 -5.34 25.06
C PHE A 553 4.06 -5.76 25.86
N ASN A 554 4.45 -4.89 26.78
CA ASN A 554 5.48 -5.15 27.77
C ASN A 554 4.88 -4.90 29.15
N ILE A 555 5.38 -5.60 30.16
CA ILE A 555 5.04 -5.36 31.55
C ILE A 555 6.25 -4.70 32.21
N ASP A 556 6.04 -3.50 32.74
CA ASP A 556 7.03 -2.73 33.48
C ASP A 556 6.57 -2.60 34.95
N LEU A 557 7.51 -2.69 35.90
CA LEU A 557 7.31 -2.35 37.31
C LEU A 557 7.82 -0.94 37.63
N LYS A 558 7.05 -0.19 38.41
CA LYS A 558 7.48 1.05 39.06
C LYS A 558 8.31 0.73 40.30
N ASP A 559 9.43 1.43 40.45
CA ASP A 559 10.22 1.40 41.68
C ASP A 559 9.45 2.07 42.84
N ALA A 560 9.49 1.47 44.04
CA ALA A 560 8.84 1.96 45.26
C ALA A 560 9.45 3.28 45.76
N SER A 561 10.67 3.62 45.34
CA SER A 561 11.42 4.80 45.78
C SER A 561 10.93 6.15 45.22
N GLY A 562 9.83 6.19 44.45
CA GLY A 562 9.30 7.43 43.85
C GLY A 562 10.13 7.99 42.69
N ALA A 563 11.28 7.40 42.36
CA ALA A 563 12.03 7.75 41.17
C ALA A 563 11.31 7.20 39.92
N SER A 564 11.18 8.00 38.86
CA SER A 564 10.53 7.64 37.57
C SER A 564 11.21 6.48 36.78
N ARG A 565 12.00 5.63 37.43
CA ARG A 565 12.70 4.49 36.83
C ARG A 565 11.77 3.28 36.78
N LYS A 566 11.39 2.89 35.56
CA LYS A 566 10.61 1.69 35.28
C LYS A 566 11.56 0.52 34.97
N VAL A 567 11.28 -0.66 35.52
CA VAL A 567 12.03 -1.88 35.22
C VAL A 567 11.15 -2.86 34.47
N ARG A 568 11.61 -3.31 33.31
CA ARG A 568 10.84 -4.22 32.45
C ARG A 568 11.00 -5.65 32.94
N ILE A 569 9.88 -6.30 33.21
CA ILE A 569 9.84 -7.68 33.72
C ILE A 569 9.42 -8.68 32.65
N ALA A 570 8.58 -8.26 31.70
CA ALA A 570 8.20 -9.07 30.55
C ALA A 570 8.15 -8.20 29.29
N GLU A 571 8.53 -8.77 28.16
CA GLU A 571 8.48 -8.08 26.88
C GLU A 571 7.96 -8.98 25.76
N GLY A 572 7.43 -8.37 24.70
CA GLY A 572 7.08 -9.08 23.47
C GLY A 572 5.80 -9.91 23.53
N LEU A 573 4.87 -9.58 24.43
CA LEU A 573 3.54 -10.19 24.48
C LEU A 573 2.75 -9.76 23.23
N ASP A 574 2.31 -10.70 22.40
CA ASP A 574 1.75 -10.41 21.08
C ASP A 574 0.23 -10.12 21.06
N ASN A 575 -0.42 -10.19 22.24
CA ASN A 575 -1.82 -9.86 22.43
C ASN A 575 -2.04 -9.25 23.84
N ARG A 576 -3.18 -8.55 23.99
CA ARG A 576 -3.53 -7.86 25.23
C ARG A 576 -4.00 -8.82 26.33
N GLU A 577 -4.77 -9.84 25.95
CA GLU A 577 -5.36 -10.82 26.87
C GLU A 577 -4.29 -11.61 27.64
N ALA A 578 -3.23 -12.07 26.97
CA ALA A 578 -2.09 -12.72 27.61
C ALA A 578 -1.33 -11.78 28.55
N GLY A 579 -1.28 -10.48 28.22
CA GLY A 579 -0.73 -9.47 29.10
C GLY A 579 -1.57 -9.27 30.36
N GLU A 580 -2.89 -9.20 30.22
CA GLU A 580 -3.82 -9.06 31.35
C GLU A 580 -3.80 -10.30 32.26
N LEU A 581 -3.79 -11.51 31.67
CA LEU A 581 -3.67 -12.77 32.42
C LEU A 581 -2.36 -12.85 33.23
N LEU A 582 -1.25 -12.40 32.65
CA LEU A 582 0.03 -12.37 33.36
C LEU A 582 0.03 -11.32 34.49
N VAL A 583 -0.62 -10.18 34.30
CA VAL A 583 -0.83 -9.18 35.36
C VAL A 583 -1.66 -9.79 36.49
N GLU A 584 -2.73 -10.52 36.20
CA GLU A 584 -3.54 -11.19 37.23
C GLU A 584 -2.74 -12.22 38.01
N ARG A 585 -1.90 -13.04 37.36
CA ARG A 585 -1.01 -13.99 38.04
C ARG A 585 0.02 -13.30 38.94
N LEU A 586 0.63 -12.21 38.46
CA LEU A 586 1.56 -11.42 39.27
C LEU A 586 0.88 -10.80 40.50
N LYS A 587 -0.39 -10.41 40.37
CA LYS A 587 -1.19 -9.94 41.51
C LYS A 587 -1.50 -11.07 42.48
N ALA A 588 -1.82 -12.27 41.99
CA ALA A 588 -2.10 -13.42 42.83
C ALA A 588 -0.91 -13.82 43.72
N LEU A 589 0.33 -13.68 43.22
CA LEU A 589 1.55 -13.90 44.01
C LEU A 589 1.69 -12.96 45.22
N LEU A 590 1.23 -11.70 45.10
CA LEU A 590 1.24 -10.76 46.23
C LEU A 590 0.25 -11.15 47.33
N VAL A 591 -0.88 -11.77 46.94
CA VAL A 591 -1.95 -12.16 47.88
C VAL A 591 -1.57 -13.45 48.63
N SER A 592 -0.81 -14.35 48.02
CA SER A 592 -0.33 -15.56 48.70
C SER A 592 0.71 -15.27 49.79
N ASP A 593 1.50 -14.20 49.65
CA ASP A 593 2.47 -13.78 50.69
C ASP A 593 1.81 -13.07 51.88
N GLU A 594 0.61 -12.48 51.75
CA GLU A 594 -0.12 -11.85 52.86
C GLU A 594 -0.87 -12.86 53.75
N LEU A 595 -0.99 -14.12 53.32
CA LEU A 595 -1.70 -15.19 54.05
C LEU A 595 -0.79 -16.10 54.87
N PHE A 596 0.52 -15.79 54.96
CA PHE A 596 1.50 -16.53 55.77
C PHE A 596 2.19 -15.66 56.82
#